data_AF-A0A6A4C7G6-F1
#
_entry.id   AF-A0A6A4C7G6-F1
#
_cell.length_a   1.000
_cell.length_b   1.000
_cell.length_c   1.000
_cell.angle_alpha   90.00
_cell.angle_beta   90.00
_cell.angle_gamma   90.00
#
_symmetry.space_group_name_H-M   'P 1'
#
loop_
_entity.id
_entity.type
_entity.pdbx_description
1 polymer ?
#
loop_
_entity_poly.entity_id
_entity_poly.type
_entity_poly.pdbx_seq_one_letter_code
_entity_poly.pdbx_strand_id
1 'polypeptide(L)'
;MGGFQELFRHLEVAYQEVDAVFAVNGLIDMVDTPDDVHIREGGDATYAEAFSNKVLHFGLRAATEATWDHFKGSEKHLGNGNIYEKTARDLDEPYTIVEEFTKELFSRRSHADIKVKQVIRRYVEPDRDVVIWVARVSPAEIKHKMLSGLTYQLRGYAVTKRSSASTPYDEVSQLQCCSMILLDQDAAMKYGSEDLRALSNFLIASTALKMQAHQDRIESALVERALRRQRT
;
A
#
# COMPACT_ATOMS: atom_id res chain seq x y z
N MET A 1 11.31 -21.10 -7.89
CA MET A 1 9.97 -20.46 -7.82
C MET A 1 9.38 -20.35 -6.40
N GLY A 2 9.98 -20.94 -5.35
CA GLY A 2 9.36 -20.96 -4.01
C GLY A 2 9.31 -19.59 -3.33
N GLY A 3 8.10 -19.08 -3.09
CA GLY A 3 7.83 -17.88 -2.27
C GLY A 3 6.93 -16.84 -2.92
N PHE A 4 6.95 -16.70 -4.25
CA PHE A 4 6.09 -15.71 -4.96
C PHE A 4 4.76 -16.30 -5.45
N GLN A 5 4.66 -17.63 -5.62
CA GLN A 5 3.42 -18.29 -6.04
C GLN A 5 2.26 -18.03 -5.07
N GLU A 6 2.54 -18.05 -3.76
CA GLU A 6 1.54 -17.70 -2.74
C GLU A 6 1.12 -16.23 -2.86
N LEU A 7 2.07 -15.32 -3.11
CA LEU A 7 1.77 -13.90 -3.32
C LEU A 7 0.88 -13.70 -4.55
N PHE A 8 1.14 -14.39 -5.67
CA PHE A 8 0.23 -14.35 -6.82
C PHE A 8 -1.17 -14.85 -6.47
N ARG A 9 -1.30 -15.95 -5.73
CA ARG A 9 -2.62 -16.42 -5.26
C ARG A 9 -3.32 -15.36 -4.40
N HIS A 10 -2.58 -14.68 -3.52
CA HIS A 10 -3.13 -13.60 -2.68
C HIS A 10 -3.52 -12.37 -3.50
N LEU A 11 -2.78 -12.07 -4.57
CA LEU A 11 -3.09 -10.98 -5.49
C LEU A 11 -4.40 -11.25 -6.23
N GLU A 12 -4.62 -12.46 -6.74
CA GLU A 12 -5.85 -12.84 -7.44
C GLU A 12 -7.07 -12.78 -6.51
N VAL A 13 -6.95 -13.31 -5.29
CA VAL A 13 -8.00 -13.21 -4.27
C VAL A 13 -8.27 -11.74 -3.92
N ALA A 14 -7.22 -10.95 -3.71
CA ALA A 14 -7.36 -9.54 -3.40
C ALA A 14 -8.11 -8.78 -4.50
N TYR A 15 -7.86 -9.09 -5.78
CA TYR A 15 -8.55 -8.47 -6.90
C TYR A 15 -10.05 -8.79 -6.90
N GLN A 16 -10.43 -10.04 -6.63
CA GLN A 16 -11.84 -10.44 -6.53
C GLN A 16 -12.57 -9.79 -5.35
N GLU A 17 -11.84 -9.45 -4.28
CA GLU A 17 -12.41 -8.91 -3.03
C GLU A 17 -12.40 -7.37 -2.96
N VAL A 18 -11.82 -6.66 -3.94
CA VAL A 18 -11.59 -5.20 -3.85
C VAL A 18 -12.86 -4.42 -3.51
N ASP A 19 -13.98 -4.74 -4.17
CA ASP A 19 -15.25 -4.05 -3.95
C ASP A 19 -15.87 -4.38 -2.59
N ALA A 20 -15.75 -5.63 -2.14
CA ALA A 20 -16.23 -6.05 -0.83
C ALA A 20 -15.44 -5.36 0.30
N VAL A 21 -14.11 -5.27 0.15
CA VAL A 21 -13.24 -4.53 1.09
C VAL A 21 -13.64 -3.06 1.14
N PHE A 22 -13.84 -2.43 -0.02
CA PHE A 22 -14.18 -1.01 -0.12
C PHE A 22 -15.60 -0.70 0.37
N ALA A 23 -16.52 -1.67 0.30
CA ALA A 23 -17.83 -1.56 0.92
C ALA A 23 -17.75 -1.64 2.45
N VAL A 24 -16.99 -2.61 2.99
CA VAL A 24 -16.82 -2.79 4.45
C VAL A 24 -16.13 -1.59 5.09
N ASN A 25 -15.11 -1.02 4.43
CA ASN A 25 -14.40 0.13 4.98
C ASN A 25 -15.10 1.48 4.72
N GLY A 26 -16.16 1.49 3.90
CA GLY A 26 -16.94 2.67 3.55
C GLY A 26 -16.37 3.52 2.42
N LEU A 27 -15.23 3.13 1.80
CA LEU A 27 -14.64 3.86 0.68
C LEU A 27 -15.58 3.93 -0.54
N ILE A 28 -16.46 2.95 -0.74
CA ILE A 28 -17.36 2.96 -1.91
C ILE A 28 -18.24 4.22 -1.95
N ASP A 29 -18.72 4.66 -0.80
CA ASP A 29 -19.64 5.81 -0.64
C ASP A 29 -18.92 7.12 -0.26
N MET A 30 -17.61 7.05 -0.03
CA MET A 30 -16.82 8.16 0.48
C MET A 30 -16.50 9.17 -0.62
N VAL A 31 -17.10 10.36 -0.53
CA VAL A 31 -16.86 11.49 -1.46
C VAL A 31 -15.80 12.42 -0.88
N ASP A 32 -16.03 12.93 0.33
CA ASP A 32 -15.13 13.82 1.08
C ASP A 32 -14.60 13.13 2.35
N THR A 33 -13.34 13.39 2.69
CA THR A 33 -12.73 12.96 3.96
C THR A 33 -12.27 14.16 4.78
N PRO A 34 -12.61 14.22 6.08
CA PRO A 34 -12.08 15.25 6.98
C PRO A 34 -10.61 15.00 7.37
N ASP A 35 -10.16 13.74 7.40
CA ASP A 35 -8.79 13.32 7.73
C ASP A 35 -8.18 12.52 6.58
N ASP A 36 -6.88 12.70 6.34
CA ASP A 36 -6.20 12.06 5.21
C ASP A 36 -6.04 10.55 5.35
N VAL A 37 -5.95 10.02 6.59
CA VAL A 37 -5.78 8.58 6.84
C VAL A 37 -6.57 8.14 8.07
N HIS A 38 -7.41 7.13 7.89
CA HIS A 38 -8.14 6.48 8.97
C HIS A 38 -7.51 5.14 9.31
N ILE A 39 -7.45 4.80 10.61
CA ILE A 39 -6.90 3.54 11.10
C ILE A 39 -7.99 2.81 11.89
N ARG A 40 -8.16 1.51 11.64
CA ARG A 40 -8.94 0.63 12.52
C ARG A 40 -8.17 -0.64 12.86
N GLU A 41 -8.39 -1.15 14.07
CA GLU A 41 -8.07 -2.55 14.38
C GLU A 41 -9.01 -3.42 13.53
N GLY A 42 -8.46 -4.38 12.80
CA GLY A 42 -9.28 -5.24 11.95
C GLY A 42 -9.97 -6.35 12.74
N GLY A 43 -11.00 -6.95 12.14
CA GLY A 43 -11.64 -8.17 12.68
C GLY A 43 -10.73 -9.39 12.59
N ASP A 44 -11.27 -10.59 12.86
CA ASP A 44 -10.62 -11.90 13.13
C ASP A 44 -9.34 -12.31 12.35
N ALA A 45 -8.97 -11.66 11.24
CA ALA A 45 -7.75 -11.91 10.48
C ALA A 45 -6.89 -10.67 10.15
N THR A 46 -7.43 -9.45 10.27
CA THR A 46 -6.70 -8.20 9.95
C THR A 46 -6.30 -7.53 11.25
N TYR A 47 -5.02 -7.22 11.39
CA TYR A 47 -4.50 -6.63 12.61
C TYR A 47 -4.60 -5.11 12.62
N ALA A 48 -4.26 -4.50 11.49
CA ALA A 48 -4.36 -3.07 11.28
C ALA A 48 -4.82 -2.80 9.85
N GLU A 49 -5.77 -1.91 9.69
CA GLU A 49 -6.19 -1.38 8.41
C GLU A 49 -6.03 0.13 8.42
N ALA A 50 -5.39 0.66 7.38
CA ALA A 50 -5.39 2.08 7.09
C ALA A 50 -6.03 2.34 5.74
N PHE A 51 -6.80 3.41 5.61
CA PHE A 51 -7.37 3.81 4.34
C PHE A 51 -7.39 5.33 4.17
N SER A 52 -7.36 5.78 2.92
CA SER A 52 -7.44 7.17 2.52
C SER A 52 -8.33 7.35 1.30
N ASN A 53 -8.89 8.55 1.17
CA ASN A 53 -9.68 8.96 0.02
C ASN A 53 -9.28 10.39 -0.33
N LYS A 54 -9.03 10.65 -1.61
CA LYS A 54 -8.58 11.95 -2.09
C LYS A 54 -9.21 12.28 -3.42
N VAL A 55 -9.86 13.44 -3.51
CA VAL A 55 -10.28 14.02 -4.78
C VAL A 55 -9.06 14.64 -5.45
N LEU A 56 -8.83 14.30 -6.71
CA LEU A 56 -7.74 14.78 -7.55
C LEU A 56 -8.34 15.62 -8.68
N HIS A 57 -8.00 16.91 -8.73
CA HIS A 57 -8.41 17.84 -9.80
C HIS A 57 -7.64 17.61 -11.10
N PHE A 58 -7.66 16.37 -11.57
CA PHE A 58 -7.00 15.89 -12.78
C PHE A 58 -7.89 14.83 -13.43
N GLY A 59 -7.89 14.80 -14.77
CA GLY A 59 -8.62 13.79 -15.53
C GLY A 59 -8.12 12.37 -15.27
N LEU A 60 -8.99 11.38 -15.51
CA LEU A 60 -8.82 9.99 -15.09
C LEU A 60 -7.50 9.41 -15.59
N ARG A 61 -7.20 9.61 -16.89
CA ARG A 61 -5.96 9.13 -17.50
C ARG A 61 -4.70 9.66 -16.82
N ALA A 62 -4.69 10.94 -16.43
CA ALA A 62 -3.52 11.50 -15.76
C ALA A 62 -3.33 10.89 -14.37
N ALA A 63 -4.43 10.77 -13.62
CA ALA A 63 -4.45 10.21 -12.28
C ALA A 63 -4.06 8.72 -12.26
N THR A 64 -4.57 7.91 -13.18
CA THR A 64 -4.24 6.48 -13.25
C THR A 64 -2.77 6.25 -13.62
N GLU A 65 -2.23 7.00 -14.58
CA GLU A 65 -0.81 6.92 -14.94
C GLU A 65 0.10 7.39 -13.79
N ALA A 66 -0.23 8.49 -13.11
CA ALA A 66 0.55 8.93 -11.94
C ALA A 66 0.53 7.89 -10.80
N THR A 67 -0.62 7.27 -10.56
CA THR A 67 -0.77 6.19 -9.57
C THR A 67 0.11 5.01 -9.93
N TRP A 68 0.06 4.54 -11.17
CA TRP A 68 0.89 3.43 -11.62
C TRP A 68 2.39 3.76 -11.61
N ASP A 69 2.77 4.96 -12.04
CA ASP A 69 4.17 5.41 -12.02
C ASP A 69 4.76 5.44 -10.62
N HIS A 70 3.98 5.88 -9.62
CA HIS A 70 4.38 5.82 -8.22
C HIS A 70 4.69 4.39 -7.78
N PHE A 71 3.80 3.43 -8.06
CA PHE A 71 4.00 2.02 -7.69
C PHE A 71 5.04 1.28 -8.55
N LYS A 72 5.39 1.79 -9.73
CA LYS A 72 6.59 1.35 -10.48
C LYS A 72 7.87 1.88 -9.86
N GLY A 73 7.87 3.14 -9.44
CA GLY A 73 9.05 3.86 -8.97
C GLY A 73 9.66 3.30 -7.69
N SER A 74 10.89 3.74 -7.39
CA SER A 74 11.54 3.49 -6.10
C SER A 74 10.91 4.32 -4.97
N GLU A 75 10.22 5.42 -5.31
CA GLU A 75 9.62 6.36 -4.36
C GLU A 75 8.54 5.74 -3.47
N LYS A 76 7.85 4.69 -3.93
CA LYS A 76 6.91 3.90 -3.12
C LYS A 76 7.54 3.32 -1.86
N HIS A 77 8.86 3.13 -1.87
CA HIS A 77 9.59 2.60 -0.73
C HIS A 77 10.12 3.69 0.20
N LEU A 78 10.04 4.97 -0.16
CA LEU A 78 10.51 6.07 0.67
C LEU A 78 9.59 6.25 1.89
N GLY A 79 10.20 6.44 3.06
CA GLY A 79 9.53 6.58 4.35
C GLY A 79 9.86 5.43 5.30
N ASN A 80 10.24 5.73 6.54
CA ASN A 80 10.75 4.79 7.56
C ASN A 80 11.87 3.87 7.05
N GLY A 81 13.07 4.44 6.82
CA GLY A 81 14.32 3.71 6.58
C GLY A 81 14.75 3.51 5.12
N ASN A 82 15.98 3.03 4.95
CA ASN A 82 16.64 2.86 3.65
C ASN A 82 16.52 1.42 3.12
N ILE A 83 16.59 1.27 1.80
CA ILE A 83 16.75 -0.02 1.13
C ILE A 83 18.23 -0.22 0.80
N TYR A 84 18.77 -1.40 1.08
CA TYR A 84 20.17 -1.72 0.78
C TYR A 84 20.33 -2.83 -0.25
N GLU A 85 19.38 -3.78 -0.29
CA GLU A 85 19.37 -4.87 -1.27
C GLU A 85 18.02 -4.87 -1.97
N LYS A 86 18.01 -4.85 -3.30
CA LYS A 86 16.79 -4.95 -4.10
C LYS A 86 17.03 -5.79 -5.34
N THR A 87 16.19 -6.80 -5.52
CA THR A 87 16.15 -7.63 -6.72
C THR A 87 14.75 -7.54 -7.29
N ALA A 88 14.63 -6.99 -8.50
CA ALA A 88 13.40 -7.06 -9.28
C ALA A 88 13.48 -8.26 -10.23
N ARG A 89 12.37 -8.95 -10.44
CA ARG A 89 12.23 -9.97 -11.46
C ARG A 89 11.50 -9.35 -12.63
N ASP A 90 12.12 -9.48 -13.80
CA ASP A 90 11.44 -9.23 -15.05
C ASP A 90 10.56 -10.45 -15.34
N LEU A 91 9.25 -10.23 -15.38
CA LEU A 91 8.29 -11.21 -15.84
C LEU A 91 7.70 -10.66 -17.13
N ASP A 92 7.47 -11.51 -18.11
CA ASP A 92 6.72 -11.18 -19.32
C ASP A 92 5.21 -11.06 -19.03
N GLU A 93 4.87 -10.52 -17.86
CA GLU A 93 3.51 -10.25 -17.40
C GLU A 93 3.29 -8.73 -17.39
N PRO A 94 2.34 -8.21 -18.18
CA PRO A 94 2.11 -6.78 -18.27
C PRO A 94 1.68 -6.23 -16.92
N TYR A 95 2.08 -4.99 -16.66
CA TYR A 95 1.68 -4.24 -15.46
C TYR A 95 1.96 -4.94 -14.13
N THR A 96 2.93 -5.85 -14.09
CA THR A 96 3.26 -6.65 -12.92
C THR A 96 4.68 -6.36 -12.47
N ILE A 97 4.87 -6.14 -11.18
CA ILE A 97 6.17 -5.94 -10.54
C ILE A 97 6.35 -7.03 -9.51
N VAL A 98 7.46 -7.76 -9.62
CA VAL A 98 7.85 -8.75 -8.63
C VAL A 98 9.21 -8.38 -8.09
N GLU A 99 9.30 -8.12 -6.80
CA GLU A 99 10.54 -7.69 -6.19
C GLU A 99 10.75 -8.25 -4.79
N GLU A 100 12.02 -8.42 -4.46
CA GLU A 100 12.51 -8.79 -3.14
C GLU A 100 13.51 -7.72 -2.70
N PHE A 101 13.38 -7.22 -1.48
CA PHE A 101 14.30 -6.22 -0.96
C PHE A 101 14.47 -6.31 0.55
N THR A 102 15.63 -5.87 1.03
CA THR A 102 15.92 -5.70 2.45
C THR A 102 15.82 -4.22 2.80
N LYS A 103 15.07 -3.89 3.84
CA LYS A 103 14.80 -2.52 4.26
C LYS A 103 14.89 -2.37 5.77
N GLU A 104 15.44 -1.25 6.21
CA GLU A 104 15.39 -0.84 7.61
C GLU A 104 14.02 -0.29 7.98
N LEU A 105 13.56 -0.65 9.17
CA LEU A 105 12.42 -0.08 9.85
C LEU A 105 12.90 0.62 11.12
N PHE A 106 12.64 1.93 11.20
CA PHE A 106 12.96 2.74 12.37
C PHE A 106 11.69 3.08 13.16
N SER A 107 11.76 2.95 14.48
CA SER A 107 10.89 3.60 15.45
C SER A 107 11.74 4.50 16.34
N ARG A 108 11.11 5.41 17.12
CA ARG A 108 11.83 6.31 18.05
C ARG A 108 12.79 5.59 19.02
N ARG A 109 12.61 4.28 19.25
CA ARG A 109 13.42 3.49 20.20
C ARG A 109 13.93 2.17 19.62
N SER A 110 13.74 1.91 18.33
CA SER A 110 14.05 0.60 17.75
C SER A 110 14.44 0.68 16.30
N HIS A 111 15.37 -0.18 15.91
CA HIS A 111 15.81 -0.40 14.53
C HIS A 111 15.62 -1.87 14.20
N ALA A 112 15.15 -2.20 13.00
CA ALA A 112 15.14 -3.58 12.54
C ALA A 112 15.27 -3.67 11.03
N ASP A 113 16.02 -4.68 10.59
CA ASP A 113 16.09 -5.05 9.19
C ASP A 113 15.02 -6.07 8.86
N ILE A 114 14.22 -5.78 7.84
CA ILE A 114 13.21 -6.67 7.31
C ILE A 114 13.53 -7.05 5.88
N LYS A 115 13.22 -8.29 5.53
CA LYS A 115 13.17 -8.77 4.16
C LYS A 115 11.73 -8.73 3.69
N VAL A 116 11.50 -8.15 2.52
CA VAL A 116 10.20 -8.03 1.89
C VAL A 116 10.23 -8.74 0.55
N LYS A 117 9.27 -9.64 0.32
CA LYS A 117 8.91 -10.14 -1.00
C LYS A 117 7.56 -9.56 -1.37
N GLN A 118 7.43 -8.94 -2.52
CA GLN A 118 6.16 -8.37 -2.95
C GLN A 118 5.84 -8.58 -4.43
N VAL A 119 4.55 -8.64 -4.71
CA VAL A 119 3.97 -8.59 -6.05
C VAL A 119 3.04 -7.40 -6.10
N ILE A 120 3.19 -6.56 -7.12
CA ILE A 120 2.31 -5.44 -7.40
C ILE A 120 1.74 -5.65 -8.80
N ARG A 121 0.44 -5.45 -8.99
CA ARG A 121 -0.18 -5.49 -10.32
C ARG A 121 -1.20 -4.37 -10.48
N ARG A 122 -1.20 -3.74 -11.67
CA ARG A 122 -2.26 -2.83 -12.10
C ARG A 122 -3.25 -3.57 -12.99
N TYR A 123 -4.53 -3.39 -12.71
CA TYR A 123 -5.67 -3.81 -13.50
C TYR A 123 -6.32 -2.56 -14.08
N VAL A 124 -6.52 -2.56 -15.40
CA VAL A 124 -7.17 -1.45 -16.12
C VAL A 124 -8.59 -1.90 -16.42
N GLU A 125 -9.56 -1.29 -15.76
CA GLU A 125 -10.99 -1.55 -15.94
C GLU A 125 -11.62 -0.41 -16.77
N PRO A 126 -12.86 -0.57 -17.29
CA PRO A 126 -13.48 0.45 -18.14
C PRO A 126 -13.67 1.82 -17.47
N ASP A 127 -13.90 1.86 -16.16
CA ASP A 127 -14.29 3.04 -15.40
C ASP A 127 -13.32 3.40 -14.26
N ARG A 128 -12.33 2.55 -14.00
CA ARG A 128 -11.31 2.73 -12.95
C ARG A 128 -10.05 1.93 -13.24
N ASP A 129 -8.97 2.29 -12.56
CA ASP A 129 -7.80 1.44 -12.42
C ASP A 129 -7.64 0.96 -10.99
N VAL A 130 -7.20 -0.28 -10.83
CA VAL A 130 -6.92 -0.89 -9.54
C VAL A 130 -5.45 -1.31 -9.49
N VAL A 131 -4.68 -0.73 -8.59
CA VAL A 131 -3.32 -1.20 -8.29
C VAL A 131 -3.37 -1.98 -6.98
N ILE A 132 -2.93 -3.24 -7.01
CA ILE A 132 -2.89 -4.11 -5.84
C ILE A 132 -1.44 -4.43 -5.53
N TRP A 133 -1.05 -4.33 -4.27
CA TRP A 133 0.21 -4.87 -3.77
C TRP A 133 -0.04 -5.89 -2.68
N VAL A 134 0.66 -7.01 -2.78
CA VAL A 134 0.71 -8.05 -1.75
C VAL A 134 2.15 -8.33 -1.41
N ALA A 135 2.47 -8.36 -0.12
CA ALA A 135 3.82 -8.58 0.35
C ALA A 135 3.85 -9.55 1.53
N ARG A 136 4.95 -10.30 1.62
CA ARG A 136 5.33 -11.05 2.82
C ARG A 136 6.57 -10.41 3.39
N VAL A 137 6.50 -10.07 4.68
CA VAL A 137 7.58 -9.41 5.42
C VAL A 137 8.09 -10.35 6.49
N SER A 138 9.40 -10.57 6.52
CA SER A 138 10.09 -11.40 7.52
C SER A 138 11.32 -10.69 8.08
N PRO A 139 11.81 -11.03 9.27
CA PRO A 139 13.00 -10.39 9.84
C PRO A 139 14.25 -10.79 9.05
N ALA A 140 15.17 -9.85 8.81
CA ALA A 140 16.45 -10.10 8.14
C ALA A 140 17.63 -10.16 9.13
N GLU A 141 17.69 -9.27 10.14
CA GLU A 141 18.66 -9.31 11.23
C GLU A 141 17.99 -9.01 12.58
N ILE A 142 18.28 -9.82 13.60
CA ILE A 142 17.65 -9.75 14.93
C ILE A 142 18.62 -9.06 15.90
N LYS A 143 18.80 -7.75 15.76
CA LYS A 143 19.47 -6.95 16.80
C LYS A 143 18.51 -6.52 17.92
N HIS A 144 17.21 -6.49 17.63
CA HIS A 144 16.15 -6.14 18.58
C HIS A 144 15.13 -7.25 18.77
N LYS A 145 14.82 -7.58 20.04
CA LYS A 145 13.91 -8.68 20.43
C LYS A 145 12.46 -8.48 19.95
N MET A 146 11.99 -7.24 19.80
CA MET A 146 10.58 -6.92 19.49
C MET A 146 10.10 -7.43 18.13
N LEU A 147 10.99 -7.53 17.14
CA LEU A 147 10.65 -8.00 15.78
C LEU A 147 11.24 -9.39 15.48
N SER A 148 11.87 -10.02 16.48
CA SER A 148 12.43 -11.37 16.37
C SER A 148 11.32 -12.37 16.05
N GLY A 149 11.37 -12.99 14.88
CA GLY A 149 10.38 -13.99 14.44
C GLY A 149 9.08 -13.41 13.88
N LEU A 150 8.94 -12.08 13.76
CA LEU A 150 7.72 -11.50 13.22
C LEU A 150 7.64 -11.68 11.72
N THR A 151 6.68 -12.50 11.28
CA THR A 151 6.31 -12.62 9.87
C THR A 151 4.87 -12.18 9.70
N TYR A 152 4.65 -11.30 8.73
CA TYR A 152 3.32 -10.78 8.43
C TYR A 152 3.13 -10.57 6.94
N GLN A 153 1.88 -10.50 6.54
CA GLN A 153 1.45 -10.22 5.19
C GLN A 153 0.88 -8.80 5.12
N LEU A 154 1.19 -8.12 4.03
CA LEU A 154 0.60 -6.85 3.66
C LEU A 154 -0.26 -7.09 2.44
N ARG A 155 -1.44 -6.50 2.44
CA ARG A 155 -2.30 -6.38 1.26
C ARG A 155 -2.73 -4.93 1.16
N GLY A 156 -2.65 -4.34 -0.02
CA GLY A 156 -3.23 -3.04 -0.22
C GLY A 156 -3.66 -2.78 -1.65
N TYR A 157 -4.42 -1.70 -1.77
CA TYR A 157 -5.20 -1.29 -2.92
C TYR A 157 -5.00 0.20 -3.13
N ALA A 158 -4.89 0.60 -4.39
CA ALA A 158 -5.09 1.97 -4.83
C ALA A 158 -6.06 1.93 -6.02
N VAL A 159 -7.27 2.43 -5.79
CA VAL A 159 -8.32 2.53 -6.81
C VAL A 159 -8.39 3.97 -7.26
N THR A 160 -8.20 4.19 -8.56
CA THR A 160 -8.32 5.50 -9.17
C THR A 160 -9.51 5.47 -10.13
N LYS A 161 -10.54 6.25 -9.81
CA LYS A 161 -11.82 6.27 -10.53
C LYS A 161 -12.26 7.70 -10.83
N ARG A 162 -13.24 7.88 -11.70
CA ARG A 162 -13.87 9.19 -11.89
C ARG A 162 -14.62 9.59 -10.61
N SER A 163 -14.42 10.81 -10.14
CA SER A 163 -15.12 11.33 -8.97
C SER A 163 -16.59 11.60 -9.28
N SER A 164 -17.47 11.40 -8.31
CA SER A 164 -18.87 11.84 -8.39
C SER A 164 -19.01 13.37 -8.51
N ALA A 165 -17.95 14.13 -8.15
CA ALA A 165 -17.88 15.57 -8.34
C ALA A 165 -17.50 15.99 -9.78
N SER A 166 -17.18 15.04 -10.67
CA SER A 166 -16.81 15.32 -12.05
C SER A 166 -17.98 15.89 -12.86
N THR A 167 -17.71 16.86 -13.73
CA THR A 167 -18.69 17.42 -14.67
C THR A 167 -18.24 17.18 -16.12
N PRO A 168 -19.10 17.39 -17.14
CA PRO A 168 -18.69 17.28 -18.55
C PRO A 168 -17.58 18.25 -18.97
N TYR A 169 -17.39 19.35 -18.23
CA TYR A 169 -16.40 20.40 -18.55
C TYR A 169 -15.16 20.33 -17.67
N ASP A 170 -15.23 19.61 -16.55
CA ASP A 170 -14.15 19.46 -15.59
C ASP A 170 -14.10 18.01 -15.12
N GLU A 171 -13.17 17.24 -15.70
CA GLU A 171 -12.97 15.85 -15.31
C GLU A 171 -12.13 15.78 -14.03
N VAL A 172 -12.76 15.28 -12.97
CA VAL A 172 -12.16 15.14 -11.65
C VAL A 172 -12.07 13.66 -11.31
N SER A 173 -10.93 13.24 -10.79
CA SER A 173 -10.69 11.86 -10.37
C SER A 173 -10.73 11.73 -8.85
N GLN A 174 -10.83 10.49 -8.38
CA GLN A 174 -10.75 10.14 -6.98
C GLN A 174 -9.75 8.99 -6.81
N LEU A 175 -8.81 9.17 -5.89
CA LEU A 175 -7.85 8.16 -5.48
C LEU A 175 -8.26 7.63 -4.11
N GLN A 176 -8.48 6.33 -4.03
CA GLN A 176 -8.88 5.64 -2.81
C GLN A 176 -7.86 4.56 -2.51
N CYS A 177 -7.21 4.63 -1.36
CA CYS A 177 -6.18 3.69 -0.97
C CYS A 177 -6.57 2.94 0.30
N CYS A 178 -6.19 1.67 0.38
CA CYS A 178 -6.42 0.83 1.54
C CYS A 178 -5.22 -0.09 1.75
N SER A 179 -4.77 -0.28 2.98
CA SER A 179 -3.67 -1.19 3.33
C SER A 179 -4.02 -1.92 4.61
N MET A 180 -3.94 -3.25 4.54
CA MET A 180 -4.21 -4.18 5.62
C MET A 180 -2.97 -4.98 5.97
N ILE A 181 -2.73 -5.14 7.27
CA ILE A 181 -1.72 -6.05 7.82
C ILE A 181 -2.43 -7.30 8.35
N LEU A 182 -1.97 -8.47 7.93
CA LEU A 182 -2.38 -9.76 8.45
C LEU A 182 -1.18 -10.43 9.12
N LEU A 183 -1.31 -10.75 10.41
CA LEU A 183 -0.27 -11.48 11.14
C LEU A 183 -0.39 -12.97 10.88
N ASP A 184 0.74 -13.68 10.79
CA ASP A 184 0.72 -15.14 10.78
C ASP A 184 0.19 -15.64 12.15
N GLN A 185 -0.71 -16.64 12.14
CA GLN A 185 -1.34 -17.17 13.37
C GLN A 185 -0.31 -17.65 14.41
N ASP A 186 0.80 -18.24 13.95
CA ASP A 186 1.89 -18.70 14.79
C ASP A 186 2.73 -17.56 15.40
N ALA A 187 2.72 -16.38 14.78
CA ALA A 187 3.42 -15.20 15.31
C ALA A 187 2.65 -14.64 16.51
N ALA A 188 1.32 -14.54 16.42
CA ALA A 188 0.48 -14.03 17.51
C ALA A 188 0.60 -14.87 18.80
N MET A 189 0.82 -16.18 18.70
CA MET A 189 0.99 -17.08 19.85
C MET A 189 2.38 -17.01 20.52
N LYS A 190 3.38 -16.41 19.87
CA LYS A 190 4.78 -16.39 20.37
C LYS A 190 5.13 -15.16 21.19
N TYR A 191 4.31 -14.12 21.18
CA TYR A 191 4.58 -12.87 21.87
C TYR A 191 3.76 -12.73 23.16
N GLY A 192 4.37 -12.15 24.19
CA GLY A 192 3.63 -11.69 25.37
C GLY A 192 2.70 -10.53 25.02
N SER A 193 1.68 -10.28 25.85
CA SER A 193 0.65 -9.26 25.59
C SER A 193 1.20 -7.84 25.44
N GLU A 194 2.28 -7.50 26.15
CA GLU A 194 2.92 -6.17 26.05
C GLU A 194 3.71 -6.00 24.74
N ASP A 195 4.44 -7.03 24.32
CA ASP A 195 5.20 -7.03 23.06
C ASP A 195 4.26 -6.99 21.85
N LEU A 196 3.13 -7.71 21.91
CA LEU A 196 2.07 -7.62 20.89
C LEU A 196 1.52 -6.21 20.79
N ARG A 197 1.25 -5.53 21.90
CA ARG A 197 0.72 -4.16 21.86
C ARG A 197 1.72 -3.17 21.28
N ALA A 198 2.99 -3.26 21.69
CA ALA A 198 4.04 -2.41 21.15
C ALA A 198 4.22 -2.61 19.64
N LEU A 199 4.15 -3.87 19.20
CA LEU A 199 4.17 -4.22 17.80
C LEU A 199 2.95 -3.68 17.04
N SER A 200 1.75 -3.76 17.61
CA SER A 200 0.52 -3.16 17.07
C SER A 200 0.73 -1.70 16.74
N ASN A 201 1.11 -0.94 17.75
CA ASN A 201 1.26 0.50 17.63
C ASN A 201 2.31 0.86 16.58
N PHE A 202 3.39 0.07 16.50
CA PHE A 202 4.42 0.26 15.49
C PHE A 202 3.89 0.00 14.07
N LEU A 203 3.22 -1.12 13.84
CA LEU A 203 2.68 -1.51 12.53
C LEU A 203 1.55 -0.57 12.07
N ILE A 204 0.69 -0.17 12.99
CA ILE A 204 -0.36 0.83 12.80
C ILE A 204 0.24 2.16 12.33
N ALA A 205 1.19 2.70 13.11
CA ALA A 205 1.82 3.98 12.78
C ALA A 205 2.58 3.92 11.45
N SER A 206 3.28 2.82 11.19
CA SER A 206 4.01 2.61 9.93
C SER A 206 3.07 2.55 8.72
N THR A 207 1.94 1.86 8.85
CA THR A 207 0.94 1.75 7.78
C THR A 207 0.31 3.09 7.48
N ALA A 208 -0.06 3.86 8.51
CA ALA A 208 -0.66 5.17 8.32
C ALA A 208 0.30 6.16 7.63
N LEU A 209 1.56 6.20 8.05
CA LEU A 209 2.58 7.03 7.42
C LEU A 209 2.81 6.65 5.95
N LYS A 210 2.81 5.35 5.63
CA LYS A 210 2.93 4.89 4.24
C LYS A 210 1.72 5.27 3.41
N MET A 211 0.51 5.16 3.98
CA MET A 211 -0.72 5.51 3.30
C MET A 211 -0.74 6.99 2.89
N GLN A 212 -0.44 7.88 3.85
CA GLN A 212 -0.28 9.30 3.58
C GLN A 212 0.77 9.54 2.48
N ALA A 213 1.94 8.90 2.60
CA ALA A 213 3.02 9.10 1.66
C ALA A 213 2.70 8.59 0.23
N HIS A 214 1.82 7.61 0.07
CA HIS A 214 1.31 7.20 -1.24
C HIS A 214 0.43 8.30 -1.84
N GLN A 215 -0.53 8.81 -1.06
CA GLN A 215 -1.42 9.88 -1.49
C GLN A 215 -0.66 11.16 -1.89
N ASP A 216 0.19 11.67 -0.99
CA ASP A 216 0.90 12.94 -1.18
C ASP A 216 1.83 12.91 -2.41
N ARG A 217 2.50 11.77 -2.64
CA ARG A 217 3.43 11.62 -3.77
C ARG A 217 2.70 11.52 -5.10
N ILE A 218 1.57 10.82 -5.15
CA ILE A 218 0.77 10.73 -6.37
C ILE A 218 0.20 12.12 -6.71
N GLU A 219 -0.34 12.85 -5.74
CA GLU A 219 -0.83 14.22 -5.92
C GLU A 219 0.30 15.16 -6.36
N SER A 220 1.44 15.14 -5.67
CA SER A 220 2.60 15.96 -6.02
C SER A 220 3.11 15.68 -7.43
N ALA A 221 3.18 14.42 -7.85
CA ALA A 221 3.58 14.03 -9.19
C ALA A 221 2.63 14.57 -10.27
N LEU A 222 1.32 14.62 -9.99
CA LEU A 222 0.34 15.22 -10.90
C LEU A 222 0.55 16.73 -11.05
N VAL A 223 0.71 17.43 -9.92
CA VAL A 223 0.98 18.87 -9.89
C VAL A 223 2.27 19.20 -10.64
N GLU A 224 3.36 18.47 -10.38
CA GLU A 224 4.63 18.67 -11.06
C GLU A 224 4.53 18.47 -12.58
N ARG A 225 3.84 17.41 -13.03
CA ARG A 225 3.62 17.14 -14.46
C ARG A 225 2.84 18.28 -15.11
N ALA A 226 1.82 18.80 -14.45
CA ALA A 226 1.05 19.93 -14.95
C ALA A 226 1.88 21.21 -15.04
N LEU A 227 2.68 21.52 -14.01
CA LEU A 227 3.59 22.66 -14.00
C LEU A 227 4.65 22.59 -15.11
N ARG A 228 5.18 21.39 -15.39
CA ARG A 228 6.13 21.19 -16.50
C ARG A 228 5.48 21.44 -17.86
N ARG A 229 4.23 21.00 -18.06
CA ARG A 229 3.47 21.23 -19.31
C ARG A 229 3.12 22.70 -19.54
N GLN A 230 2.98 23.51 -18.49
CA GLN A 230 2.74 24.95 -18.62
C GLN A 230 4.00 25.73 -19.02
N ARG A 231 5.19 25.16 -18.81
CA ARG A 231 6.49 25.78 -19.13
C ARG A 231 7.03 25.42 -20.51
N THR A 232 6.38 24.48 -21.20
CA THR A 232 6.68 24.01 -22.56
C THR A 232 5.66 24.57 -23.52
#